data_AF-A0AAX3FJP8-F1
#
_entry.id   AF-A0AAX3FJP8-F1
#
_cell.length_a   1.000
_cell.length_b   1.000
_cell.length_c   1.000
_cell.angle_alpha   90.00
_cell.angle_beta   90.00
_cell.angle_gamma   90.00
#
_symmetry.space_group_name_H-M   'P 1'
#
loop_
_entity.id
_entity.type
_entity.pdbx_description
1 polymer ?
#
loop_
_entity_poly.entity_id
_entity_poly.type
_entity_poly.pdbx_seq_one_letter_code
_entity_poly.pdbx_strand_id
1 'polypeptide(L)'
;MLRIINKIVSSSLSMAFLGALSWSAAYSYGWAQAYFYGFSWWYVDVGAGNVARSLGYVLYVTLILCSTYLIGLFLLVKAKPYLSQACIKMVRAGVLCAVTFLPILIVTVLITGKIYQLSVIAYFCTVLGSTLLFRNPINRHISNINVHTAINFVQSHKNYVMISTYAYFVLFAFLVGYLRPNFKTRFDMLEVDHKMYYVLAKYNKTFILSEELRIDNDDFYLYELIPNQLGHVQMVCINHPF
;
A
#
# COMPACT_ATOMS: atom_id res chain seq x y z
N MET A 1 17.34 -0.44 -26.10
CA MET A 1 16.36 -0.34 -24.99
C MET A 1 16.19 1.08 -24.47
N LEU A 2 17.26 1.77 -24.03
CA LEU A 2 17.20 3.14 -23.47
C LEU A 2 16.47 4.18 -24.35
N ARG A 3 16.68 4.18 -25.67
CA ARG A 3 16.01 5.11 -26.61
C ARG A 3 14.48 4.91 -26.70
N ILE A 4 14.02 3.68 -26.50
CA ILE A 4 12.59 3.32 -26.49
C ILE A 4 11.95 3.72 -25.16
N ILE A 5 12.66 3.47 -24.04
CA ILE A 5 12.24 3.91 -22.71
C ILE A 5 12.10 5.44 -22.68
N ASN A 6 13.06 6.18 -23.24
CA ASN A 6 13.00 7.65 -23.28
C ASN A 6 11.79 8.17 -24.06
N LYS A 7 11.42 7.51 -25.16
CA LYS A 7 10.26 7.88 -25.99
C LYS A 7 8.92 7.56 -25.33
N ILE A 8 8.89 6.54 -24.46
CA ILE A 8 7.72 6.19 -23.64
C ILE A 8 7.57 7.19 -22.49
N VAL A 9 8.66 7.50 -21.79
CA VAL A 9 8.68 8.46 -20.66
C VAL A 9 8.38 9.89 -21.12
N SER A 10 8.88 10.30 -22.28
CA SER A 10 8.62 11.65 -22.83
C SER A 10 7.28 11.78 -23.57
N SER A 11 6.44 10.75 -23.55
CA SER A 11 5.11 10.81 -24.15
C SER A 11 4.16 11.62 -23.26
N SER A 12 3.37 12.51 -23.87
CA SER A 12 2.31 13.25 -23.18
C SER A 12 1.33 12.32 -22.45
N LEU A 13 1.06 11.14 -23.02
CA LEU A 13 0.23 10.11 -22.40
C LEU A 13 0.86 9.54 -21.11
N SER A 14 2.18 9.37 -21.07
CA SER A 14 2.88 8.88 -19.88
C SER A 14 2.88 9.93 -18.78
N MET A 15 3.06 11.21 -19.12
CA MET A 15 3.00 12.29 -18.15
C MET A 15 1.59 12.48 -17.58
N ALA A 16 0.56 12.44 -18.44
CA ALA A 16 -0.83 12.47 -18.00
C ALA A 16 -1.17 11.27 -17.10
N PHE A 17 -0.69 10.07 -17.46
CA PHE A 17 -0.84 8.87 -16.63
C PHE A 17 -0.19 9.02 -15.27
N LEU A 18 1.07 9.48 -15.20
CA LEU A 18 1.78 9.70 -13.94
C LEU A 18 1.08 10.76 -13.09
N GLY A 19 0.58 11.84 -13.70
CA GLY A 19 -0.24 12.84 -13.02
C GLY A 19 -1.48 12.21 -12.39
N ALA A 20 -2.33 11.56 -13.18
CA ALA A 20 -3.54 10.91 -12.69
C ALA A 20 -3.24 9.87 -11.61
N LEU A 21 -2.23 9.03 -11.81
CA LEU A 21 -1.77 8.03 -10.84
C LEU A 21 -1.40 8.66 -9.50
N SER A 22 -0.63 9.76 -9.54
CA SER A 22 -0.13 10.47 -8.37
C SER A 22 -1.27 11.06 -7.53
N TRP A 23 -2.22 11.72 -8.20
CA TRP A 23 -3.39 12.29 -7.55
C TRP A 23 -4.31 11.21 -6.98
N SER A 24 -4.60 10.17 -7.75
CA SER A 24 -5.44 9.06 -7.29
C SER A 24 -4.82 8.29 -6.12
N ALA A 25 -3.52 8.05 -6.14
CA ALA A 25 -2.82 7.42 -5.02
C ALA A 25 -2.91 8.29 -3.76
N ALA A 26 -2.78 9.61 -3.88
CA ALA A 26 -2.89 10.51 -2.75
C ALA A 26 -4.31 10.60 -2.16
N TYR A 27 -5.34 10.61 -3.01
CA TYR A 27 -6.74 10.52 -2.56
C TYR A 27 -7.01 9.19 -1.88
N SER A 28 -6.61 8.08 -2.51
CA SER A 28 -6.80 6.74 -1.97
C SER A 28 -6.12 6.56 -0.61
N TYR A 29 -4.90 7.08 -0.46
CA TYR A 29 -4.20 7.12 0.81
C TYR A 29 -4.93 7.95 1.88
N GLY A 30 -5.47 9.12 1.50
CA GLY A 30 -6.27 9.97 2.40
C GLY A 30 -7.58 9.32 2.82
N TRP A 31 -8.30 8.70 1.88
CA TRP A 31 -9.52 7.92 2.16
C TRP A 31 -9.25 6.75 3.09
N ALA A 32 -8.11 6.09 2.96
CA ALA A 32 -7.72 5.02 3.87
C ALA A 32 -7.48 5.51 5.30
N GLN A 33 -6.92 6.72 5.47
CA GLN A 33 -6.81 7.35 6.79
C GLN A 33 -8.17 7.74 7.36
N ALA A 34 -9.04 8.31 6.52
CA ALA A 34 -10.42 8.63 6.90
C ALA A 34 -11.14 7.38 7.39
N TYR A 35 -11.02 6.28 6.64
CA TYR A 35 -11.59 4.99 6.99
C TYR A 35 -10.98 4.39 8.27
N PHE A 36 -9.67 4.54 8.48
CA PHE A 36 -9.01 4.05 9.70
C PHE A 36 -9.46 4.80 10.96
N TYR A 37 -9.60 6.12 10.88
CA TYR A 37 -9.94 6.95 12.04
C TYR A 37 -11.45 7.09 12.26
N GLY A 38 -12.29 6.80 11.26
CA GLY A 38 -13.75 6.87 11.34
C GLY A 38 -14.37 8.16 10.79
N PHE A 39 -13.57 9.15 10.38
CA PHE A 39 -14.10 10.41 9.85
C PHE A 39 -14.51 10.30 8.37
N SER A 40 -15.45 11.16 7.95
CA SER A 40 -16.02 11.14 6.60
C SER A 40 -14.98 11.43 5.51
N TRP A 41 -14.97 10.63 4.44
CA TRP A 41 -14.03 10.78 3.32
C TRP A 41 -14.18 12.12 2.57
N TRP A 42 -15.29 12.83 2.75
CA TRP A 42 -15.59 14.10 2.07
C TRP A 42 -14.64 15.22 2.51
N TYR A 43 -14.02 15.08 3.69
CA TYR A 43 -13.05 16.03 4.22
C TYR A 43 -11.62 15.80 3.69
N VAL A 44 -11.39 14.74 2.91
CA VAL A 44 -10.08 14.46 2.32
C VAL A 44 -9.81 15.41 1.16
N ASP A 45 -9.00 16.44 1.42
CA ASP A 45 -8.50 17.36 0.41
C ASP A 45 -7.01 17.14 0.13
N VAL A 46 -6.67 16.85 -1.13
CA VAL A 46 -5.33 16.49 -1.55
C VAL A 46 -4.64 17.71 -2.16
N GLY A 47 -3.71 18.31 -1.42
CA GLY A 47 -2.78 19.28 -1.98
C GLY A 47 -1.52 18.62 -2.57
N ALA A 48 -0.71 19.38 -3.31
CA ALA A 48 0.57 18.90 -3.84
C ALA A 48 1.50 18.32 -2.76
N GLY A 49 1.48 18.87 -1.55
CA GLY A 49 2.24 18.34 -0.40
C GLY A 49 1.76 16.95 0.06
N ASN A 50 0.47 16.65 -0.09
CA ASN A 50 -0.09 15.34 0.23
C ASN A 50 0.29 14.31 -0.83
N VAL A 51 0.33 14.72 -2.11
CA VAL A 51 0.81 13.89 -3.22
C VAL A 51 2.26 13.46 -3.02
N ALA A 52 3.15 14.41 -2.69
CA ALA A 52 4.57 14.11 -2.49
C ALA A 52 4.78 13.12 -1.33
N ARG A 53 4.07 13.30 -0.21
CA ARG A 53 4.18 12.40 0.96
C ARG A 53 3.60 11.02 0.69
N SER A 54 2.40 10.93 0.11
CA SER A 54 1.75 9.64 -0.16
C SER A 54 2.58 8.82 -1.16
N LEU A 55 3.05 9.42 -2.25
CA LEU A 55 3.96 8.78 -3.19
C LEU A 55 5.28 8.39 -2.54
N GLY A 56 5.86 9.28 -1.72
CA GLY A 56 7.08 8.96 -0.97
C GLY A 56 6.93 7.69 -0.13
N TYR A 57 5.81 7.54 0.58
CA TYR A 57 5.51 6.33 1.33
C TYR A 57 5.29 5.12 0.44
N VAL A 58 4.49 5.23 -0.62
CA VAL A 58 4.21 4.11 -1.53
C VAL A 58 5.50 3.64 -2.22
N LEU A 59 6.34 4.57 -2.69
CA LEU A 59 7.63 4.26 -3.31
C LEU A 59 8.60 3.62 -2.30
N TYR A 60 8.67 4.15 -1.08
CA TYR A 60 9.52 3.59 -0.03
C TYR A 60 9.13 2.15 0.30
N VAL A 61 7.83 1.88 0.53
CA VAL A 61 7.34 0.53 0.79
C VAL A 61 7.58 -0.38 -0.42
N THR A 62 7.33 0.11 -1.63
CA THR A 62 7.61 -0.63 -2.86
C THR A 62 9.10 -0.97 -3.01
N LEU A 63 10.00 -0.07 -2.63
CA LEU A 63 11.45 -0.29 -2.68
C LEU A 63 11.88 -1.36 -1.66
N ILE A 64 11.34 -1.33 -0.45
CA ILE A 64 11.56 -2.38 0.56
C ILE A 64 11.07 -3.73 0.03
N LEU A 65 9.86 -3.80 -0.53
CA LEU A 65 9.30 -5.02 -1.10
C LEU A 65 10.14 -5.54 -2.26
N CYS A 66 10.60 -4.65 -3.14
CA CYS A 66 11.49 -5.00 -4.24
C CYS A 66 12.83 -5.55 -3.72
N SER A 67 13.42 -4.90 -2.72
CA SER A 67 14.70 -5.31 -2.13
C SER A 67 14.59 -6.67 -1.44
N THR A 68 13.54 -6.87 -0.62
CA THR A 68 13.27 -8.15 0.05
C THR A 68 12.99 -9.27 -0.94
N TYR A 69 12.27 -8.98 -2.02
CA TYR A 69 12.06 -9.93 -3.12
C TYR A 69 13.37 -10.32 -3.81
N LEU A 70 14.23 -9.34 -4.14
CA LEU A 70 15.53 -9.60 -4.77
C LEU A 70 16.44 -10.43 -3.86
N ILE A 71 16.46 -10.13 -2.56
CA ILE A 71 17.19 -10.93 -1.56
C ILE A 71 16.65 -12.37 -1.54
N GLY A 72 15.33 -12.54 -1.48
CA GLY A 72 14.69 -13.86 -1.49
C GLY A 72 15.02 -14.64 -2.76
N LEU A 73 15.01 -13.99 -3.92
CA LEU A 73 15.37 -14.60 -5.20
C LEU A 73 16.84 -14.99 -5.23
N PHE A 74 17.74 -14.12 -4.75
CA PHE A 74 19.17 -14.42 -4.65
C PHE A 74 19.43 -15.64 -3.75
N LEU A 75 18.79 -15.70 -2.57
CA LEU A 75 18.87 -16.84 -1.66
C LEU A 75 18.35 -18.11 -2.34
N LEU A 76 17.23 -18.03 -3.07
CA LEU A 76 16.66 -19.17 -3.78
C LEU A 76 17.60 -19.68 -4.89
N VAL A 77 18.26 -18.79 -5.63
CA VAL A 77 19.25 -19.16 -6.65
C VAL A 77 20.47 -19.83 -6.02
N LYS A 78 20.95 -19.34 -4.86
CA LYS A 78 22.06 -19.94 -4.12
C LYS A 78 21.70 -21.28 -3.48
N ALA A 79 20.46 -21.45 -3.02
CA ALA A 79 19.95 -22.69 -2.45
C ALA A 79 19.59 -23.73 -3.52
N LYS A 80 19.28 -23.30 -4.75
CA LYS A 80 18.91 -24.16 -5.89
C LYS A 80 19.79 -25.42 -6.06
N PRO A 81 21.14 -25.38 -6.03
CA PRO A 81 21.97 -26.58 -6.16
C PRO A 81 21.82 -27.59 -5.01
N TYR A 82 21.36 -27.14 -3.82
CA TYR A 82 21.17 -28.00 -2.64
C TYR A 82 19.73 -28.50 -2.50
N LEU A 83 18.80 -28.03 -3.34
CA LEU A 83 17.38 -28.35 -3.25
C LEU A 83 16.97 -29.34 -4.34
N SER A 84 16.15 -30.32 -3.96
CA SER A 84 15.56 -31.25 -4.92
C SER A 84 14.63 -30.51 -5.91
N GLN A 85 14.51 -31.04 -7.13
CA GLN A 85 13.59 -30.49 -8.14
C GLN A 85 12.13 -30.45 -7.65
N ALA A 86 11.73 -31.38 -6.79
CA ALA A 86 10.42 -31.38 -6.16
C ALA A 86 10.24 -30.20 -5.19
N CYS A 87 11.28 -29.86 -4.40
CA CYS A 87 11.26 -28.72 -3.50
C CYS A 87 11.15 -27.39 -4.27
N ILE A 88 11.92 -27.21 -5.34
CA ILE A 88 11.85 -25.99 -6.17
C ILE A 88 10.45 -25.81 -6.77
N LYS A 89 9.83 -26.91 -7.23
CA LYS A 89 8.44 -26.91 -7.73
C LYS A 89 7.45 -26.48 -6.65
N MET A 90 7.62 -26.95 -5.41
CA MET A 90 6.78 -26.55 -4.28
C MET A 90 6.97 -25.08 -3.90
N VAL A 91 8.21 -24.59 -3.82
CA VAL A 91 8.49 -23.19 -3.47
C VAL A 91 7.87 -22.25 -4.51
N ARG A 92 8.03 -22.52 -5.81
CA ARG A 92 7.43 -21.69 -6.88
C ARG A 92 5.91 -21.65 -6.79
N ALA A 93 5.27 -22.81 -6.63
CA ALA A 93 3.83 -22.89 -6.48
C ALA A 93 3.35 -22.18 -5.21
N GLY A 94 4.09 -22.34 -4.11
CA GLY A 94 3.82 -21.68 -2.84
C GLY A 94 3.83 -20.17 -2.93
N VAL A 95 4.87 -19.61 -3.55
CA VAL A 95 4.96 -18.15 -3.78
C VAL A 95 3.79 -17.66 -4.66
N LEU A 96 3.46 -18.38 -5.74
CA LEU A 96 2.36 -17.96 -6.63
C LEU A 96 1.00 -18.02 -5.94
N CYS A 97 0.73 -19.07 -5.17
CA CYS A 97 -0.49 -19.21 -4.38
C CYS A 97 -0.55 -18.12 -3.29
N ALA A 98 0.54 -17.88 -2.57
CA ALA A 98 0.62 -16.84 -1.55
C ALA A 98 0.27 -15.46 -2.11
N VAL A 99 0.82 -15.10 -3.28
CA VAL A 99 0.54 -13.84 -3.97
C VAL A 99 -0.91 -13.78 -4.45
N THR A 100 -1.46 -14.88 -4.98
CA THR A 100 -2.84 -14.94 -5.47
C THR A 100 -3.87 -14.73 -4.35
N PHE A 101 -3.64 -15.30 -3.17
CA PHE A 101 -4.57 -15.21 -2.03
C PHE A 101 -4.34 -13.98 -1.15
N LEU A 102 -3.22 -13.26 -1.31
CA LEU A 102 -2.90 -12.07 -0.50
C LEU A 102 -4.00 -10.99 -0.53
N PRO A 103 -4.62 -10.66 -1.68
CA PRO A 103 -5.70 -9.67 -1.73
C PRO A 103 -6.89 -10.04 -0.84
N ILE A 104 -7.21 -11.33 -0.70
CA ILE A 104 -8.31 -11.79 0.15
C ILE A 104 -8.01 -11.49 1.62
N LEU A 105 -6.78 -11.78 2.06
CA LEU A 105 -6.34 -11.44 3.42
C LEU A 105 -6.40 -9.93 3.66
N ILE A 106 -5.91 -9.14 2.69
CA ILE A 106 -5.96 -7.68 2.74
C ILE A 106 -7.40 -7.18 2.88
N VAL A 107 -8.32 -7.62 2.02
CA VAL A 107 -9.74 -7.21 2.07
C VAL A 107 -10.37 -7.60 3.40
N THR A 108 -10.05 -8.78 3.93
CA THR A 108 -10.57 -9.23 5.23
C THR A 108 -10.10 -8.31 6.36
N VAL A 109 -8.82 -7.92 6.37
CA VAL A 109 -8.26 -6.98 7.36
C VAL A 109 -8.90 -5.60 7.22
N LEU A 110 -9.07 -5.12 5.98
CA LEU A 110 -9.70 -3.83 5.70
C LEU A 110 -11.15 -3.78 6.21
N ILE A 111 -11.96 -4.80 5.96
CA ILE A 111 -13.36 -4.84 6.41
C ILE A 111 -13.48 -4.89 7.94
N THR A 112 -12.56 -5.61 8.59
CA THR A 112 -12.71 -5.92 10.02
C THR A 112 -12.00 -4.96 10.96
N GLY A 113 -11.24 -3.99 10.46
CA GLY A 113 -10.54 -3.04 11.31
C GLY A 113 -9.26 -3.58 11.96
N LYS A 114 -9.11 -4.91 12.03
CA LYS A 114 -8.15 -5.61 12.89
C LYS A 114 -7.62 -6.88 12.22
N ILE A 115 -6.37 -7.24 12.53
CA ILE A 115 -5.78 -8.49 12.07
C ILE A 115 -6.25 -9.63 12.98
N TYR A 116 -7.33 -10.32 12.58
CA TYR A 116 -7.78 -11.51 13.29
C TYR A 116 -6.82 -12.68 13.07
N GLN A 117 -6.36 -13.27 14.17
CA GLN A 117 -5.47 -14.44 14.15
C GLN A 117 -6.06 -15.59 13.32
N LEU A 118 -7.39 -15.78 13.37
CA LEU A 118 -8.08 -16.83 12.63
C LEU A 118 -8.04 -16.61 11.12
N SER A 119 -8.14 -15.36 10.65
CA SER A 119 -8.01 -14.99 9.23
C SER A 119 -6.60 -15.22 8.70
N VAL A 120 -5.59 -14.94 9.52
CA VAL A 120 -4.17 -15.22 9.18
C VAL A 120 -3.92 -16.72 9.09
N ILE A 121 -4.43 -17.51 10.04
CA ILE A 121 -4.32 -18.97 10.02
C ILE A 121 -5.04 -19.53 8.78
N ALA A 122 -6.26 -19.07 8.49
CA ALA A 122 -7.01 -19.48 7.31
C ALA A 122 -6.25 -19.16 6.00
N TYR A 123 -5.59 -18.00 5.93
CA TYR A 123 -4.72 -17.65 4.80
C TYR A 123 -3.57 -18.65 4.62
N PHE A 124 -2.82 -18.97 5.69
CA PHE A 124 -1.74 -19.96 5.57
C PHE A 124 -2.26 -21.36 5.19
N CYS A 125 -3.40 -21.78 5.75
CA CYS A 125 -4.03 -23.06 5.40
C CYS A 125 -4.46 -23.12 3.92
N THR A 126 -5.09 -22.06 3.40
CA THR A 126 -5.51 -21.97 2.00
C THR A 126 -4.32 -21.93 1.05
N VAL A 127 -3.25 -21.20 1.39
CA VAL A 127 -1.99 -21.19 0.62
C VAL A 127 -1.34 -22.57 0.62
N LEU A 128 -1.22 -23.23 1.77
CA LEU A 128 -0.64 -24.57 1.85
C LEU A 128 -1.46 -25.60 1.06
N GLY A 129 -2.79 -25.62 1.24
CA GLY A 129 -3.68 -26.54 0.52
C GLY A 129 -3.63 -26.35 -0.99
N SER A 130 -3.72 -25.10 -1.46
CA SER A 130 -3.63 -24.77 -2.88
C SER A 130 -2.25 -25.08 -3.48
N THR A 131 -1.17 -24.86 -2.72
CA THR A 131 0.20 -25.20 -3.16
C THR A 131 0.33 -26.70 -3.42
N LEU A 132 -0.19 -27.54 -2.53
CA LEU A 132 -0.14 -28.99 -2.68
C LEU A 132 -0.96 -29.47 -3.89
N LEU A 133 -2.15 -28.89 -4.11
CA LEU A 133 -3.05 -29.25 -5.21
C LEU A 133 -2.54 -28.77 -6.59
N PHE A 134 -2.06 -27.53 -6.67
CA PHE A 134 -1.76 -26.87 -7.95
C PHE A 134 -0.27 -26.86 -8.32
N ARG A 135 0.64 -27.46 -7.52
CA ARG A 135 2.09 -27.46 -7.84
C ARG A 135 2.43 -28.02 -9.21
N ASN A 136 1.75 -29.08 -9.65
CA ASN A 136 2.05 -29.75 -10.91
C ASN A 136 1.58 -28.94 -12.14
N PRO A 137 0.31 -28.47 -12.22
CA PRO A 137 -0.15 -27.68 -13.36
C PRO A 137 0.60 -26.34 -13.50
N ILE A 138 0.91 -25.67 -12.39
CA ILE A 138 1.63 -24.38 -12.38
C ILE A 138 3.03 -24.54 -12.98
N ASN A 139 3.79 -25.54 -12.52
CA ASN A 139 5.17 -25.73 -13.01
C ASN A 139 5.25 -26.18 -14.47
N ARG A 140 4.17 -26.77 -15.02
CA ARG A 140 4.10 -27.14 -16.45
C ARG A 140 4.01 -25.91 -17.37
N HIS A 141 3.38 -24.83 -16.92
CA HIS A 141 3.18 -23.62 -17.73
C HIS A 141 4.27 -22.57 -17.53
N ILE A 142 4.84 -22.46 -16.32
CA ILE A 142 5.83 -21.42 -16.00
C ILE A 142 7.18 -21.67 -16.68
N SER A 143 7.57 -22.92 -16.94
CA SER A 143 8.88 -23.24 -17.54
C SER A 143 9.09 -22.67 -18.94
N ASN A 144 8.01 -22.26 -19.63
CA ASN A 144 8.06 -21.73 -21.00
C ASN A 144 8.04 -20.19 -21.07
N ILE A 145 7.98 -19.49 -19.93
CA ILE A 145 7.93 -18.03 -19.93
C ILE A 145 9.34 -17.47 -20.14
N ASN A 146 9.63 -17.03 -21.35
CA ASN A 146 10.87 -16.33 -21.70
C ASN A 146 10.71 -14.81 -21.49
N VAL A 147 11.80 -14.13 -21.14
CA VAL A 147 11.86 -12.67 -20.95
C VAL A 147 11.43 -11.93 -22.23
N HIS A 148 11.81 -12.44 -23.40
CA HIS A 148 11.36 -11.89 -24.68
C HIS A 148 9.84 -11.97 -24.86
N THR A 149 9.22 -13.08 -24.46
CA THR A 149 7.77 -13.24 -24.51
C THR A 149 7.07 -12.26 -23.57
N ALA A 150 7.63 -12.04 -22.38
CA ALA A 150 7.11 -11.05 -21.42
C ALA A 150 7.22 -9.61 -21.95
N ILE A 151 8.35 -9.23 -22.54
CA ILE A 151 8.53 -7.90 -23.14
C ILE A 151 7.55 -7.71 -24.31
N ASN A 152 7.40 -8.70 -25.18
CA ASN A 152 6.45 -8.65 -26.29
C ASN A 152 5.00 -8.56 -25.79
N PHE A 153 4.66 -9.25 -24.70
CA PHE A 153 3.35 -9.17 -24.07
C PHE A 153 3.05 -7.75 -23.56
N VAL A 154 4.00 -7.15 -22.81
CA VAL A 154 3.86 -5.77 -22.30
C VAL A 154 3.70 -4.77 -23.45
N GLN A 155 4.42 -4.97 -24.55
CA GLN A 155 4.34 -4.09 -25.72
C GLN A 155 3.04 -4.25 -26.52
N SER A 156 2.50 -5.46 -26.61
CA SER A 156 1.23 -5.73 -27.31
C SER A 156 0.01 -5.35 -26.48
N HIS A 157 0.11 -5.37 -25.14
CA HIS A 157 -1.01 -5.15 -24.21
C HIS A 157 -0.79 -3.91 -23.32
N LYS A 158 -0.21 -2.83 -23.88
CA LYS A 158 0.15 -1.61 -23.12
C LYS A 158 -0.99 -1.05 -22.27
N ASN A 159 -2.22 -1.00 -22.82
CA ASN A 159 -3.37 -0.45 -22.10
C ASN A 159 -3.71 -1.28 -20.85
N TYR A 160 -3.72 -2.62 -20.98
CA TYR A 160 -3.96 -3.51 -19.84
C TYR A 160 -2.86 -3.40 -18.79
N VAL A 161 -1.60 -3.26 -19.21
CA VAL A 161 -0.47 -3.06 -18.29
C VAL A 161 -0.60 -1.73 -17.54
N MET A 162 -0.99 -0.65 -18.23
CA MET A 162 -1.21 0.66 -17.60
C MET A 162 -2.36 0.62 -16.59
N ILE A 163 -3.50 0.02 -16.95
CA ILE A 163 -4.65 -0.13 -16.04
C ILE A 163 -4.27 -0.97 -14.82
N SER A 164 -3.58 -2.09 -15.03
CA SER A 164 -3.12 -2.96 -13.94
C SER A 164 -2.13 -2.23 -13.02
N THR A 165 -1.19 -1.48 -13.59
CA THR A 165 -0.24 -0.65 -12.82
C THR A 165 -0.98 0.42 -12.01
N TYR A 166 -1.97 1.08 -12.62
CA TYR A 166 -2.79 2.06 -11.93
C TYR A 166 -3.55 1.46 -10.74
N ALA A 167 -4.26 0.35 -10.97
CA ALA A 167 -4.99 -0.35 -9.93
C ALA A 167 -4.06 -0.80 -8.80
N TYR A 168 -2.88 -1.33 -9.13
CA TYR A 168 -1.87 -1.75 -8.16
C TYR A 168 -1.47 -0.59 -7.24
N PHE A 169 -1.05 0.54 -7.81
CA PHE A 169 -0.58 1.69 -7.02
C PHE A 169 -1.70 2.32 -6.18
N VAL A 170 -2.92 2.43 -6.71
CA VAL A 170 -4.07 2.97 -5.96
C VAL A 170 -4.41 2.06 -4.78
N LEU A 171 -4.51 0.75 -5.00
CA LEU A 171 -4.77 -0.22 -3.92
C LEU A 171 -3.65 -0.21 -2.87
N PHE A 172 -2.39 -0.12 -3.30
CA PHE A 172 -1.26 -0.05 -2.38
C PHE A 172 -1.25 1.25 -1.57
N ALA A 173 -1.60 2.37 -2.20
CA ALA A 173 -1.72 3.64 -1.52
C ALA A 173 -2.82 3.60 -0.45
N PHE A 174 -3.96 2.96 -0.75
CA PHE A 174 -5.01 2.70 0.24
C PHE A 174 -4.46 1.86 1.41
N LEU A 175 -3.83 0.72 1.12
CA LEU A 175 -3.29 -0.17 2.15
C LEU A 175 -2.28 0.54 3.05
N VAL A 176 -1.34 1.28 2.47
CA VAL A 176 -0.32 2.01 3.22
C VAL A 176 -0.96 3.14 4.05
N GLY A 177 -1.95 3.83 3.50
CA GLY A 177 -2.71 4.86 4.22
C GLY A 177 -3.44 4.30 5.44
N TYR A 178 -4.02 3.11 5.29
CA TYR A 178 -4.73 2.40 6.34
C TYR A 178 -3.81 1.83 7.42
N LEU A 179 -2.67 1.26 7.02
CA LEU A 179 -1.75 0.60 7.96
C LEU A 179 -0.86 1.59 8.72
N ARG A 180 -0.54 2.75 8.14
CA ARG A 180 0.41 3.70 8.73
C ARG A 180 0.03 4.16 10.15
N PRO A 181 -1.23 4.53 10.45
CA PRO A 181 -1.64 4.88 11.81
C PRO A 181 -1.23 3.87 12.88
N ASN A 182 -1.29 2.56 12.59
CA ASN A 182 -0.88 1.51 13.53
C ASN A 182 0.61 1.53 13.89
N PHE A 183 1.45 2.09 13.03
CA PHE A 183 2.89 2.21 13.27
C PHE A 183 3.31 3.58 13.80
N LYS A 184 2.36 4.52 13.95
CA LYS A 184 2.64 5.88 14.43
C LYS A 184 2.68 5.87 15.96
N THR A 185 3.84 6.17 16.54
CA THR A 185 4.06 6.19 18.00
C THR A 185 4.05 7.62 18.59
N ARG A 186 4.08 8.64 17.74
CA ARG A 186 4.08 10.05 18.13
C ARG A 186 2.96 10.79 17.42
N PHE A 187 2.15 11.50 18.17
CA PHE A 187 1.04 12.29 17.65
C PHE A 187 1.24 13.77 18.02
N ASP A 188 0.90 14.63 17.07
CA ASP A 188 0.83 16.06 17.31
C ASP A 188 -0.51 16.34 17.98
N MET A 189 -0.49 17.12 19.05
CA MET A 189 -1.69 17.67 19.69
C MET A 189 -1.71 19.18 19.49
N LEU A 190 -2.86 19.73 19.12
CA LEU A 190 -3.09 21.15 18.93
C LEU A 190 -3.97 21.66 20.08
N GLU A 191 -3.58 22.77 20.69
CA GLU A 191 -4.41 23.48 21.65
C GLU A 191 -5.45 24.35 20.93
N VAL A 192 -6.73 24.09 21.18
CA VAL A 192 -7.85 24.90 20.71
C VAL A 192 -8.72 25.21 21.93
N ASP A 193 -8.97 26.48 22.21
CA ASP A 193 -9.76 26.96 23.35
C ASP A 193 -9.38 26.31 24.69
N HIS A 194 -8.06 26.28 25.00
CA HIS A 194 -7.48 25.68 26.22
C HIS A 194 -7.70 24.18 26.39
N LYS A 195 -8.07 23.47 25.33
CA LYS A 195 -8.15 22.01 25.28
C LYS A 195 -7.19 21.45 24.23
N MET A 196 -6.60 20.30 24.54
CA MET A 196 -5.64 19.65 23.66
C MET A 196 -6.34 18.58 22.82
N TYR A 197 -6.22 18.67 21.49
CA TYR A 197 -6.79 17.71 20.55
C TYR A 197 -5.72 17.04 19.71
N TYR A 198 -5.84 15.73 19.47
CA TYR A 198 -4.96 15.00 18.57
C TYR A 198 -5.20 15.39 17.12
N VAL A 199 -4.13 15.68 16.39
CA VAL A 199 -4.17 15.94 14.95
C VAL A 199 -4.13 14.61 14.21
N LEU A 200 -5.28 14.20 13.68
CA LEU A 200 -5.44 12.95 12.95
C LEU A 200 -4.95 13.09 11.50
N ALA A 201 -5.42 14.16 10.84
CA ALA A 201 -5.08 14.46 9.46
C ALA A 201 -4.97 15.97 9.23
N LYS A 202 -4.16 16.35 8.24
CA LYS A 202 -4.05 17.72 7.74
C LYS A 202 -4.33 17.73 6.25
N TYR A 203 -5.36 18.46 5.86
CA TYR A 203 -5.74 18.67 4.47
C TYR A 203 -5.70 20.17 4.18
N ASN A 204 -4.71 20.59 3.38
CA ASN A 204 -4.49 21.99 3.03
C ASN A 204 -4.41 22.92 4.27
N LYS A 205 -5.45 23.72 4.53
CA LYS A 205 -5.58 24.61 5.70
C LYS A 205 -6.38 24.03 6.86
N THR A 206 -7.01 22.88 6.67
CA THR A 206 -7.90 22.27 7.66
C THR A 206 -7.21 21.11 8.37
N PHE A 207 -7.34 21.09 9.69
CA PHE A 207 -6.97 19.96 10.54
C PHE A 207 -8.21 19.21 10.96
N ILE A 208 -8.10 17.88 10.95
CA ILE A 208 -9.07 16.99 11.56
C ILE A 208 -8.52 16.62 12.93
N LEU A 209 -9.26 17.04 13.94
CA LEU A 209 -8.91 16.95 15.34
C LEU A 209 -9.83 15.94 16.04
N SER A 210 -9.32 15.28 17.06
CA SER A 210 -10.12 14.43 17.94
C SER A 210 -9.58 14.44 19.36
N GLU A 211 -10.45 14.30 20.35
CA GLU A 211 -10.05 14.21 21.77
C GLU A 211 -9.39 12.87 22.08
N GLU A 212 -9.78 11.81 21.37
CA GLU A 212 -9.29 10.46 21.60
C GLU A 212 -8.75 9.83 20.31
N LEU A 213 -7.76 8.95 20.48
CA LEU A 213 -7.23 8.12 19.41
C LEU A 213 -7.91 6.75 19.49
N ARG A 214 -9.10 6.64 18.87
CA ARG A 214 -9.81 5.37 18.66
C ARG A 214 -10.13 5.16 17.17
N ILE A 215 -10.23 3.89 16.75
CA ILE A 215 -10.53 3.49 15.37
C ILE A 215 -11.98 3.84 14.97
N ASP A 216 -12.89 3.92 15.95
CA ASP A 216 -14.32 4.20 15.77
C ASP A 216 -14.73 5.43 16.59
N ASN A 217 -14.05 6.56 16.38
CA ASN A 217 -14.53 7.80 16.97
C ASN A 217 -15.70 8.34 16.13
N ASP A 218 -16.81 8.70 16.76
CA ASP A 218 -17.93 9.34 16.07
C ASP A 218 -17.82 10.87 16.10
N ASP A 219 -16.95 11.40 16.97
CA ASP A 219 -16.78 12.83 17.21
C ASP A 219 -15.42 13.35 16.71
N PHE A 220 -15.48 14.26 15.75
CA PHE A 220 -14.32 14.95 15.19
C PHE A 220 -14.56 16.45 15.10
N TYR A 221 -13.48 17.21 15.23
CA TYR A 221 -13.50 18.67 15.10
C TYR A 221 -12.72 19.08 13.85
N LEU A 222 -13.30 20.00 13.09
CA LEU A 222 -12.63 20.63 11.95
C LEU A 222 -12.09 21.97 12.40
N TYR A 223 -10.78 22.15 12.27
CA TYR A 223 -10.12 23.40 12.62
C TYR A 223 -9.39 23.95 11.41
N GLU A 224 -9.79 25.13 10.93
CA GLU A 224 -9.12 25.82 9.84
C GLU A 224 -8.04 26.76 10.38
N LEU A 225 -6.83 26.68 9.82
CA LEU A 225 -5.72 27.58 10.13
C LEU A 225 -6.07 29.02 9.72
N ILE A 226 -6.25 29.87 10.72
CA ILE A 226 -6.37 31.31 10.50
C ILE A 226 -4.96 31.88 10.33
N PRO A 227 -4.64 32.53 9.19
CA PRO A 227 -3.36 33.18 9.00
C PRO A 227 -3.16 34.25 10.08
N ASN A 228 -1.97 34.28 10.69
CA ASN A 228 -1.53 35.20 11.75
C ASN A 228 -1.98 34.87 13.18
N GLN A 229 -2.59 33.70 13.43
CA GLN A 229 -2.74 33.16 14.78
C GLN A 229 -1.67 32.10 15.07
N LEU A 230 -1.06 32.19 16.25
CA LEU A 230 -0.10 31.19 16.73
C LEU A 230 -0.87 30.06 17.39
N GLY A 231 -0.78 28.85 16.81
CA GLY A 231 -1.26 27.63 17.45
C GLY A 231 -0.18 27.01 18.32
N HIS A 232 -0.56 26.55 19.52
CA HIS A 232 0.34 25.78 20.37
C HIS A 232 0.24 24.29 19.99
N VAL A 233 1.38 23.69 19.62
CA VAL A 233 1.48 22.29 19.21
C VAL A 233 2.42 21.55 20.14
N GLN A 234 1.94 20.44 20.71
CA GLN A 234 2.72 19.55 21.55
C GLN A 234 2.83 18.17 20.91
N MET A 235 4.03 17.60 20.86
CA MET A 235 4.20 16.21 20.44
C MET A 235 4.09 15.26 21.64
N VAL A 236 3.19 14.29 21.54
CA VAL A 236 2.94 13.30 22.60
C VAL A 236 3.31 11.90 22.10
N CYS A 237 4.04 11.15 22.93
CA CYS A 237 4.38 9.75 22.68
C CYS A 237 3.31 8.85 23.29
N ILE A 238 2.86 7.84 22.54
CA ILE A 238 1.86 6.88 23.02
C ILE A 238 2.50 5.50 23.05
N ASN A 239 2.49 4.89 24.24
CA ASN A 239 3.17 3.62 24.50
C ASN A 239 2.36 2.39 24.03
N HIS A 240 1.08 2.57 23.67
CA HIS A 240 0.22 1.53 23.10
C HIS A 240 -0.39 2.00 21.77
N PRO A 241 0.01 1.43 20.62
CA PRO A 241 -0.71 1.65 19.37
C PRO A 241 -2.10 0.98 19.42
N PHE A 242 -3.00 1.47 18.57
CA PHE A 242 -4.38 1.04 18.37
C PHE A 242 -4.59 -0.48 18.27
#